data_AF-A0AB33KJX2-F1
#
_entry.id   AF-A0AB33KJX2-F1
#
_cell.length_a   1.000
_cell.length_b   1.000
_cell.length_c   1.000
_cell.angle_alpha   90.00
_cell.angle_beta   90.00
_cell.angle_gamma   90.00
#
_symmetry.space_group_name_H-M   'P 1'
#
loop_
_entity.id
_entity.type
_entity.pdbx_description
1 polymer ?
#
loop_
_entity_poly.entity_id
_entity_poly.type
_entity_poly.pdbx_seq_one_letter_code
_entity_poly.pdbx_strand_id
1 'polypeptide(L)'
;MSGVMGERDRGSGPGKSGTTGRDRERGADPAHGPERGEGREVGREHGFDREGGPEPCRGHTLGPDVGDGDRGGDRGEGHGGGDRGESRDRGDGRDGDRVGGRERERVARAALTRVLEPGDERAGRWLRATGAVELLRRLTVEDGSAERLPGMTALRLGGYRLRAAAAEPERDLAAVAAVGGRFVCPGDREWPSQLDDLGDARPVGLWVRGRPDLRLWSLRSVAVVGARACTPYGAHMAASLGSGLAERGWVVVSGAAFGVDGAAHRGALAAGGATTAVLACGVDVPYPRGHAELLGRLAQQGLIVAELPPSSHPTRSRFVLRNRVIAALTRGTVVVEAEYRSGSLVTARQAQRLGRFAMGVPGPATSGLSAGVHELLRGEGALVTDADEVVELVGDIGDLAPVRRGPVLPRDHLDAVTARVLEALPYHGVSHPRDLARTAGTSADETLGRLYELHSLGFVEREGDGWRLTLPSVRNDDARRGGS
;
A
#
# COMPACT_ATOMS: atom_id res chain seq x y z
N MET A 1 60.17 -49.75 -0.44
CA MET A 1 58.93 -50.54 -0.65
C MET A 1 58.06 -49.72 -1.60
N SER A 2 58.29 -49.83 -2.91
CA SER A 2 57.71 -50.82 -3.83
C SER A 2 56.25 -50.48 -4.18
N GLY A 3 55.88 -50.16 -5.44
CA GLY A 3 56.69 -50.01 -6.67
C GLY A 3 55.82 -49.97 -7.95
N VAL A 4 56.46 -49.98 -9.13
CA VAL A 4 55.90 -50.23 -10.50
C VAL A 4 54.98 -49.12 -11.05
N MET A 5 55.22 -48.40 -12.17
CA MET A 5 56.12 -48.44 -13.36
C MET A 5 55.64 -49.26 -14.59
N GLY A 6 55.52 -48.60 -15.76
CA GLY A 6 55.23 -49.18 -17.10
C GLY A 6 54.29 -48.28 -17.92
N GLU A 7 54.76 -47.52 -18.93
CA GLU A 7 54.97 -47.91 -20.36
C GLU A 7 53.65 -48.16 -21.13
N ARG A 8 53.42 -47.66 -22.37
CA ARG A 8 54.34 -47.57 -23.51
C ARG A 8 53.84 -46.60 -24.60
N ASP A 9 54.53 -46.54 -25.74
CA ASP A 9 54.58 -45.40 -26.67
C ASP A 9 54.28 -45.78 -28.15
N ARG A 10 53.87 -44.78 -28.95
CA ARG A 10 53.92 -44.64 -30.43
C ARG A 10 53.30 -45.68 -31.41
N GLY A 11 52.71 -45.13 -32.48
CA GLY A 11 52.39 -45.82 -33.74
C GLY A 11 52.10 -44.85 -34.90
N SER A 12 53.11 -44.48 -35.69
CA SER A 12 52.99 -43.56 -36.83
C SER A 12 52.57 -44.25 -38.14
N GLY A 13 51.96 -43.49 -39.07
CA GLY A 13 52.06 -43.78 -40.51
C GLY A 13 51.07 -43.04 -41.42
N PRO A 14 51.51 -42.27 -42.44
CA PRO A 14 50.62 -41.45 -43.27
C PRO A 14 50.33 -42.01 -44.68
N GLY A 15 49.22 -41.58 -45.29
CA GLY A 15 48.85 -41.90 -46.68
C GLY A 15 48.11 -40.75 -47.41
N LYS A 16 48.77 -40.20 -48.43
CA LYS A 16 48.24 -39.28 -49.47
C LYS A 16 47.11 -40.01 -50.26
N SER A 17 46.22 -39.43 -51.08
CA SER A 17 45.96 -38.11 -51.69
C SER A 17 44.68 -38.23 -52.54
N GLY A 18 44.01 -37.14 -52.96
CA GLY A 18 42.99 -37.28 -54.03
C GLY A 18 42.01 -36.10 -54.19
N THR A 19 42.48 -34.96 -54.67
CA THR A 19 41.65 -33.76 -54.92
C THR A 19 40.83 -33.86 -56.22
N THR A 20 39.61 -33.32 -56.23
CA THR A 20 38.99 -32.43 -57.26
C THR A 20 37.54 -32.17 -56.81
N GLY A 21 37.01 -30.95 -56.67
CA GLY A 21 37.09 -29.77 -57.53
C GLY A 21 35.80 -29.72 -58.38
N ARG A 22 35.01 -28.64 -58.51
CA ARG A 22 35.13 -27.23 -58.08
C ARG A 22 33.68 -26.62 -57.98
N ASP A 23 33.34 -25.32 -57.97
CA ASP A 23 34.09 -24.05 -58.03
C ASP A 23 33.27 -22.89 -57.37
N ARG A 24 33.95 -22.02 -56.62
CA ARG A 24 33.79 -20.54 -56.58
C ARG A 24 32.42 -19.83 -56.39
N GLU A 25 32.22 -19.37 -55.15
CA GLU A 25 32.01 -17.95 -54.75
C GLU A 25 31.35 -16.91 -55.68
N ARG A 26 30.23 -16.36 -55.19
CA ARG A 26 29.84 -14.92 -55.05
C ARG A 26 28.37 -14.89 -54.55
N GLY A 27 27.86 -13.93 -53.78
CA GLY A 27 28.43 -12.71 -53.22
C GLY A 27 27.42 -11.53 -53.29
N ALA A 28 27.07 -10.96 -52.14
CA ALA A 28 26.36 -9.68 -51.91
C ALA A 28 24.81 -9.59 -51.94
N ASP A 29 24.35 -8.76 -50.99
CA ASP A 29 23.07 -8.08 -50.69
C ASP A 29 22.74 -6.98 -51.74
N PRO A 30 21.74 -6.05 -51.61
CA PRO A 30 20.45 -5.98 -50.89
C PRO A 30 19.25 -5.54 -51.81
N ALA A 31 18.04 -5.21 -51.26
CA ALA A 31 17.24 -3.98 -51.58
C ALA A 31 15.70 -3.96 -51.24
N HIS A 32 15.23 -2.79 -50.77
CA HIS A 32 13.94 -2.08 -51.03
C HIS A 32 12.57 -2.47 -50.37
N GLY A 33 11.86 -1.42 -49.89
CA GLY A 33 10.38 -1.33 -49.73
C GLY A 33 9.72 -0.69 -50.99
N PRO A 34 8.53 -0.01 -50.97
CA PRO A 34 7.85 0.65 -49.82
C PRO A 34 6.28 0.62 -49.80
N GLU A 35 5.69 1.24 -48.76
CA GLU A 35 4.44 2.06 -48.67
C GLU A 35 3.02 1.62 -49.13
N ARG A 36 2.04 2.33 -48.52
CA ARG A 36 0.56 2.44 -48.75
C ARG A 36 -0.30 1.35 -48.09
N GLY A 37 -1.48 1.64 -47.51
CA GLY A 37 -2.13 2.94 -47.25
C GLY A 37 -3.60 2.96 -47.65
N GLU A 38 -4.51 2.58 -46.74
CA GLU A 38 -5.96 2.80 -46.88
C GLU A 38 -6.55 3.31 -45.57
N GLY A 39 -7.30 4.42 -45.65
CA GLY A 39 -8.04 4.98 -44.53
C GLY A 39 -9.51 4.54 -44.53
N ARG A 40 -10.14 4.58 -43.36
CA ARG A 40 -11.60 4.65 -43.24
C ARG A 40 -11.99 5.64 -42.16
N GLU A 41 -12.35 6.84 -42.61
CA GLU A 41 -13.18 7.74 -41.83
C GLU A 41 -14.57 7.13 -41.65
N VAL A 42 -15.11 7.19 -40.44
CA VAL A 42 -16.55 7.19 -40.21
C VAL A 42 -16.83 8.24 -39.15
N GLY A 43 -17.18 9.44 -39.61
CA GLY A 43 -17.66 10.49 -38.71
C GLY A 43 -19.05 10.13 -38.16
N ARG A 44 -19.27 10.41 -36.88
CA ARG A 44 -20.59 10.70 -36.33
C ARG A 44 -20.47 11.84 -35.31
N GLU A 45 -20.78 13.03 -35.77
CA GLU A 45 -21.20 14.12 -34.90
C GLU A 45 -22.52 13.72 -34.23
N HIS A 46 -22.65 13.95 -32.92
CA HIS A 46 -23.94 14.25 -32.32
C HIS A 46 -23.75 15.10 -31.07
N GLY A 47 -24.34 16.31 -31.13
CA GLY A 47 -25.27 16.79 -30.11
C GLY A 47 -24.73 16.96 -28.69
N PHE A 48 -24.55 18.22 -28.31
CA PHE A 48 -24.84 18.66 -26.94
C PHE A 48 -26.19 18.12 -26.48
N ASP A 49 -26.28 17.69 -25.23
CA ASP A 49 -27.35 18.15 -24.35
C ASP A 49 -26.81 18.31 -22.92
N ARG A 50 -27.15 19.44 -22.31
CA ARG A 50 -26.87 19.77 -20.91
C ARG A 50 -28.18 19.61 -20.14
N GLU A 51 -28.21 18.79 -19.09
CA GLU A 51 -29.24 18.92 -18.04
C GLU A 51 -28.85 18.12 -16.77
N GLY A 52 -29.34 18.56 -15.61
CA GLY A 52 -29.36 17.72 -14.39
C GLY A 52 -28.24 17.90 -13.35
N GLY A 53 -27.95 19.13 -12.90
CA GLY A 53 -27.29 19.34 -11.61
C GLY A 53 -28.31 19.34 -10.45
N PRO A 54 -28.11 18.59 -9.35
CA PRO A 54 -28.99 18.67 -8.18
C PRO A 54 -28.67 19.88 -7.29
N GLU A 55 -29.71 20.59 -6.85
CA GLU A 55 -29.60 21.79 -5.99
C GLU A 55 -29.07 21.50 -4.57
N PRO A 56 -28.44 22.48 -3.90
CA PRO A 56 -27.99 22.34 -2.53
C PRO A 56 -29.16 22.31 -1.52
N CYS A 57 -29.07 21.42 -0.54
CA CYS A 57 -30.05 21.35 0.55
C CYS A 57 -30.03 22.62 1.40
N ARG A 58 -31.24 23.15 1.68
CA ARG A 58 -31.44 24.39 2.44
C ARG A 58 -31.04 24.21 3.91
N GLY A 59 -30.43 25.25 4.47
CA GLY A 59 -30.03 25.25 5.88
C GLY A 59 -31.21 25.39 6.84
N HIS A 60 -31.05 24.81 8.03
CA HIS A 60 -31.82 25.16 9.23
C HIS A 60 -30.88 25.87 10.22
N THR A 61 -31.27 27.07 10.63
CA THR A 61 -30.74 27.82 11.78
C THR A 61 -31.84 27.94 12.84
N LEU A 62 -31.47 28.43 14.03
CA LEU A 62 -32.25 28.51 15.27
C LEU A 62 -32.32 27.16 16.03
N GLY A 63 -31.98 27.06 17.32
CA GLY A 63 -31.45 28.04 18.27
C GLY A 63 -31.00 27.33 19.56
N PRO A 64 -30.31 28.01 20.50
CA PRO A 64 -29.76 27.36 21.70
C PRO A 64 -30.77 27.33 22.86
N ASP A 65 -30.86 26.21 23.57
CA ASP A 65 -31.47 26.16 24.90
C ASP A 65 -30.39 26.05 25.99
N VAL A 66 -30.43 26.99 26.93
CA VAL A 66 -29.58 27.06 28.11
C VAL A 66 -30.38 26.55 29.30
N GLY A 67 -29.84 25.60 30.05
CA GLY A 67 -30.49 24.99 31.20
C GLY A 67 -29.50 24.56 32.27
N ASP A 68 -28.92 25.53 32.97
CA ASP A 68 -28.13 25.31 34.19
C ASP A 68 -29.09 25.21 35.41
N GLY A 69 -28.83 24.32 36.36
CA GLY A 69 -29.88 23.78 37.24
C GLY A 69 -29.39 23.01 38.47
N ASP A 70 -28.69 23.73 39.32
CA ASP A 70 -27.96 23.34 40.54
C ASP A 70 -28.67 22.49 41.64
N ARG A 71 -27.88 21.61 42.28
CA ARG A 71 -27.86 21.14 43.70
C ARG A 71 -29.08 20.52 44.45
N GLY A 72 -28.73 19.47 45.24
CA GLY A 72 -29.43 18.99 46.46
C GLY A 72 -30.21 17.67 46.28
N GLY A 73 -30.07 16.61 47.09
CA GLY A 73 -29.17 16.33 48.22
C GLY A 73 -29.87 16.23 49.58
N ASP A 74 -30.42 15.06 49.94
CA ASP A 74 -30.36 14.52 51.32
C ASP A 74 -30.65 13.00 51.40
N ARG A 75 -30.53 12.44 52.62
CA ARG A 75 -30.38 11.02 52.97
C ARG A 75 -31.70 10.24 53.10
N GLY A 76 -31.58 8.91 53.12
CA GLY A 76 -32.60 7.99 53.62
C GLY A 76 -31.98 6.63 53.98
N GLU A 77 -31.86 6.33 55.28
CA GLU A 77 -31.23 5.10 55.77
C GLU A 77 -32.19 3.90 55.81
N GLY A 78 -31.68 2.74 55.37
CA GLY A 78 -31.87 1.42 55.97
C GLY A 78 -33.26 0.87 56.31
N HIS A 79 -33.56 -0.32 55.78
CA HIS A 79 -34.03 -1.44 56.62
C HIS A 79 -33.60 -2.77 56.00
N GLY A 80 -33.23 -3.73 56.86
CA GLY A 80 -32.79 -5.07 56.45
C GLY A 80 -33.91 -6.11 56.54
N GLY A 81 -33.72 -7.23 55.85
CA GLY A 81 -34.60 -8.39 55.89
C GLY A 81 -34.05 -9.46 54.96
N GLY A 82 -33.43 -10.50 55.52
CA GLY A 82 -32.83 -11.56 54.72
C GLY A 82 -33.88 -12.59 54.28
N ASP A 83 -33.70 -13.15 53.09
CA ASP A 83 -34.27 -14.45 52.75
C ASP A 83 -33.18 -15.36 52.17
N ARG A 84 -33.14 -16.60 52.67
CA ARG A 84 -32.16 -17.62 52.26
C ARG A 84 -32.80 -18.55 51.23
N GLY A 85 -33.00 -18.05 50.03
CA GLY A 85 -33.39 -18.87 48.89
C GLY A 85 -32.23 -19.68 48.35
N GLU A 86 -32.31 -21.02 48.40
CA GLU A 86 -31.39 -21.92 47.69
C GLU A 86 -31.55 -21.75 46.18
N SER A 87 -30.80 -20.81 45.58
CA SER A 87 -30.70 -20.68 44.12
C SER A 87 -29.85 -21.83 43.57
N ARG A 88 -30.50 -22.98 43.37
CA ARG A 88 -29.92 -24.17 42.74
C ARG A 88 -29.27 -23.81 41.40
N ASP A 89 -28.03 -24.25 41.26
CA ASP A 89 -27.22 -24.10 40.06
C ASP A 89 -27.98 -24.51 38.80
N ARG A 90 -28.21 -23.52 37.92
CA ARG A 90 -28.76 -23.64 36.57
C ARG A 90 -28.05 -22.67 35.62
N GLY A 91 -26.79 -22.35 35.88
CA GLY A 91 -25.99 -21.44 35.05
C GLY A 91 -25.33 -22.13 33.85
N ASP A 92 -24.78 -23.32 34.08
CA ASP A 92 -23.78 -23.94 33.20
C ASP A 92 -24.31 -24.33 31.80
N GLY A 93 -25.54 -24.88 31.74
CA GLY A 93 -26.09 -25.42 30.48
C GLY A 93 -26.31 -24.41 29.35
N ARG A 94 -26.45 -23.11 29.66
CA ARG A 94 -26.65 -22.07 28.61
C ARG A 94 -25.34 -21.61 27.99
N ASP A 95 -24.27 -21.51 28.76
CA ASP A 95 -22.97 -21.14 28.21
C ASP A 95 -22.27 -22.32 27.54
N GLY A 96 -22.48 -23.56 28.01
CA GLY A 96 -22.06 -24.77 27.29
C GLY A 96 -22.60 -24.86 25.85
N ASP A 97 -23.91 -24.67 25.63
CA ASP A 97 -24.49 -24.69 24.27
C ASP A 97 -24.10 -23.48 23.43
N ARG A 98 -23.90 -22.29 24.04
CA ARG A 98 -23.35 -21.12 23.33
C ARG A 98 -21.91 -21.33 22.87
N VAL A 99 -21.06 -21.93 23.70
CA VAL A 99 -19.67 -22.26 23.34
C VAL A 99 -19.66 -23.33 22.25
N GLY A 100 -20.45 -24.39 22.40
CA GLY A 100 -20.63 -25.40 21.36
C GLY A 100 -21.16 -24.82 20.04
N GLY A 101 -22.09 -23.87 20.10
CA GLY A 101 -22.61 -23.15 18.93
C GLY A 101 -21.56 -22.32 18.21
N ARG A 102 -20.70 -21.60 18.96
CA ARG A 102 -19.59 -20.82 18.40
C ARG A 102 -18.54 -21.70 17.74
N GLU A 103 -18.22 -22.85 18.33
CA GLU A 103 -17.24 -23.77 17.74
C GLU A 103 -17.78 -24.43 16.46
N ARG A 104 -19.06 -24.85 16.46
CA ARG A 104 -19.74 -25.31 15.24
C ARG A 104 -19.71 -24.28 14.12
N GLU A 105 -19.96 -23.01 14.42
CA GLU A 105 -19.88 -21.91 13.44
C GLU A 105 -18.44 -21.68 12.95
N ARG A 106 -17.42 -21.78 13.82
CA ARG A 106 -16.00 -21.67 13.43
C ARG A 106 -15.59 -22.77 12.45
N VAL A 107 -15.88 -24.03 12.79
CA VAL A 107 -15.57 -25.20 11.94
C VAL A 107 -16.30 -25.10 10.61
N ALA A 108 -17.59 -24.72 10.61
CA ALA A 108 -18.35 -24.53 9.38
C ALA A 108 -17.77 -23.41 8.50
N ARG A 109 -17.33 -22.29 9.08
CA ARG A 109 -16.66 -21.20 8.35
C ARG A 109 -15.32 -21.63 7.78
N ALA A 110 -14.51 -22.37 8.54
CA ALA A 110 -13.25 -22.93 8.06
C ALA A 110 -13.48 -23.81 6.82
N ALA A 111 -14.46 -24.73 6.87
CA ALA A 111 -14.86 -25.56 5.73
C ALA A 111 -15.32 -24.72 4.54
N LEU A 112 -16.15 -23.70 4.77
CA LEU A 112 -16.62 -22.82 3.71
C LEU A 112 -15.48 -22.03 3.02
N THR A 113 -14.30 -21.87 3.61
CA THR A 113 -13.11 -21.33 2.89
C THR A 113 -12.50 -22.30 1.87
N ARG A 114 -12.79 -23.61 1.95
CA ARG A 114 -12.52 -24.60 0.88
C ARG A 114 -13.62 -24.60 -0.18
N VAL A 115 -14.88 -24.40 0.23
CA VAL A 115 -16.07 -24.56 -0.62
C VAL A 115 -16.38 -23.31 -1.46
N LEU A 116 -16.33 -22.13 -0.86
CA LEU A 116 -16.67 -20.86 -1.52
C LEU A 116 -15.40 -20.20 -2.09
N GLU A 117 -15.53 -19.48 -3.20
CA GLU A 117 -14.41 -18.66 -3.69
C GLU A 117 -14.43 -17.26 -3.04
N PRO A 118 -13.27 -16.69 -2.68
CA PRO A 118 -13.18 -15.36 -2.09
C PRO A 118 -13.90 -14.29 -2.92
N GLY A 119 -14.80 -13.54 -2.29
CA GLY A 119 -15.54 -12.45 -2.93
C GLY A 119 -16.74 -12.87 -3.79
N ASP A 120 -17.17 -14.13 -3.74
CA ASP A 120 -18.46 -14.54 -4.33
C ASP A 120 -19.63 -13.94 -3.54
N GLU A 121 -20.13 -12.78 -4.00
CA GLU A 121 -21.23 -12.04 -3.37
C GLU A 121 -22.53 -12.86 -3.26
N ARG A 122 -22.76 -13.83 -4.16
CA ARG A 122 -23.95 -14.70 -4.04
C ARG A 122 -23.81 -15.65 -2.87
N ALA A 123 -22.63 -16.23 -2.72
CA ALA A 123 -22.31 -17.09 -1.58
C ALA A 123 -22.29 -16.31 -0.26
N GLY A 124 -21.74 -15.09 -0.24
CA GLY A 124 -21.79 -14.20 0.92
C GLY A 124 -23.21 -13.81 1.32
N ARG A 125 -24.10 -13.58 0.34
CA ARG A 125 -25.53 -13.34 0.57
C ARG A 125 -26.23 -14.52 1.21
N TRP A 126 -25.98 -15.73 0.73
CA TRP A 126 -26.52 -16.95 1.35
C TRP A 126 -25.98 -17.12 2.77
N LEU A 127 -24.66 -16.93 2.97
CA LEU A 127 -24.01 -17.02 4.27
C LEU A 127 -24.58 -16.04 5.29
N ARG A 128 -24.87 -14.79 4.90
CA ARG A 128 -25.57 -13.83 5.77
C ARG A 128 -27.01 -14.28 6.08
N ALA A 129 -27.71 -14.85 5.10
CA ALA A 129 -29.13 -15.21 5.25
C ALA A 129 -29.37 -16.50 6.05
N THR A 130 -28.44 -17.45 6.03
CA THR A 130 -28.62 -18.78 6.69
C THR A 130 -27.66 -19.05 7.85
N GLY A 131 -26.55 -18.32 7.98
CA GLY A 131 -25.43 -18.70 8.86
C GLY A 131 -24.54 -19.79 8.25
N ALA A 132 -23.35 -20.01 8.81
CA ALA A 132 -22.34 -20.88 8.20
C ALA A 132 -22.70 -22.37 8.34
N VAL A 133 -23.15 -22.79 9.53
CA VAL A 133 -23.52 -24.19 9.80
C VAL A 133 -24.62 -24.67 8.85
N GLU A 134 -25.71 -23.90 8.71
CA GLU A 134 -26.81 -24.26 7.81
C GLU A 134 -26.38 -24.15 6.34
N LEU A 135 -25.62 -23.12 5.92
CA LEU A 135 -25.16 -23.05 4.54
C LEU A 135 -24.32 -24.27 4.17
N LEU A 136 -23.37 -24.66 5.02
CA LEU A 136 -22.56 -25.86 4.80
C LEU A 136 -23.42 -27.11 4.74
N ARG A 137 -24.39 -27.29 5.65
CA ARG A 137 -25.33 -28.41 5.63
C ARG A 137 -26.13 -28.49 4.32
N ARG A 138 -26.62 -27.37 3.80
CA ARG A 138 -27.31 -27.36 2.48
C ARG A 138 -26.38 -27.76 1.35
N LEU A 139 -25.14 -27.28 1.37
CA LEU A 139 -24.15 -27.57 0.33
C LEU A 139 -23.60 -29.01 0.39
N THR A 140 -23.75 -29.73 1.51
CA THR A 140 -23.32 -31.14 1.64
C THR A 140 -24.46 -32.16 1.54
N VAL A 141 -25.65 -31.85 2.06
CA VAL A 141 -26.78 -32.79 2.11
C VAL A 141 -27.62 -32.71 0.82
N GLU A 142 -28.06 -33.87 0.32
CA GLU A 142 -28.89 -33.99 -0.88
C GLU A 142 -30.39 -34.01 -0.55
N ASP A 143 -30.89 -32.97 0.13
CA ASP A 143 -32.28 -32.83 0.62
C ASP A 143 -33.12 -31.78 -0.15
N GLY A 144 -32.63 -31.27 -1.28
CA GLY A 144 -33.31 -30.21 -2.04
C GLY A 144 -33.26 -28.82 -1.38
N SER A 145 -32.45 -28.61 -0.33
CA SER A 145 -32.36 -27.32 0.37
C SER A 145 -31.42 -26.30 -0.28
N ALA A 146 -30.36 -26.75 -0.96
CA ALA A 146 -29.44 -25.85 -1.68
C ALA A 146 -30.03 -25.31 -2.99
N GLU A 147 -30.85 -26.11 -3.64
CA GLU A 147 -31.57 -25.81 -4.87
C GLU A 147 -32.59 -24.66 -4.66
N ARG A 148 -33.02 -24.46 -3.41
CA ARG A 148 -33.86 -23.33 -2.96
C ARG A 148 -33.06 -22.03 -2.69
N LEU A 149 -31.73 -22.03 -2.79
CA LEU A 149 -30.92 -20.82 -2.63
C LEU A 149 -31.05 -19.92 -3.88
N PRO A 150 -31.37 -18.62 -3.74
CA PRO A 150 -31.58 -17.73 -4.89
C PRO A 150 -30.39 -17.70 -5.86
N GLY A 151 -30.63 -18.06 -7.12
CA GLY A 151 -29.61 -18.08 -8.17
C GLY A 151 -28.64 -19.27 -8.12
N MET A 152 -28.95 -20.32 -7.36
CA MET A 152 -28.27 -21.62 -7.44
C MET A 152 -28.55 -22.28 -8.80
N THR A 153 -27.57 -23.04 -9.32
CA THR A 153 -27.72 -23.86 -10.53
C THR A 153 -27.10 -25.23 -10.28
N ALA A 154 -27.56 -26.27 -10.97
CA ALA A 154 -27.05 -27.64 -10.79
C ALA A 154 -25.52 -27.72 -10.98
N LEU A 155 -24.97 -27.04 -11.99
CA LEU A 155 -23.53 -26.95 -12.23
C LEU A 155 -22.77 -26.31 -11.07
N ARG A 156 -23.30 -25.22 -10.50
CA ARG A 156 -22.69 -24.53 -9.35
C ARG A 156 -22.75 -25.41 -8.10
N LEU A 157 -23.89 -26.04 -7.85
CA LEU A 157 -24.10 -26.92 -6.70
C LEU A 157 -23.20 -28.16 -6.76
N GLY A 158 -23.08 -28.81 -7.91
CA GLY A 158 -22.12 -29.90 -8.12
C GLY A 158 -20.67 -29.47 -7.86
N GLY A 159 -20.30 -28.26 -8.29
CA GLY A 159 -18.99 -27.68 -7.99
C GLY A 159 -18.75 -27.41 -6.50
N TYR A 160 -19.78 -26.98 -5.75
CA TYR A 160 -19.67 -26.83 -4.28
C TYR A 160 -19.63 -28.19 -3.58
N ARG A 161 -20.49 -29.16 -3.94
CA ARG A 161 -20.50 -30.52 -3.38
C ARG A 161 -19.14 -31.21 -3.56
N LEU A 162 -18.51 -31.08 -4.74
CA LEU A 162 -17.17 -31.62 -5.00
C LEU A 162 -16.10 -31.02 -4.08
N ARG A 163 -16.15 -29.70 -3.80
CA ARG A 163 -15.20 -29.05 -2.88
C ARG A 163 -15.52 -29.34 -1.41
N ALA A 164 -16.79 -29.49 -1.05
CA ALA A 164 -17.22 -29.82 0.30
C ALA A 164 -16.86 -31.27 0.69
N ALA A 165 -16.95 -32.21 -0.25
CA ALA A 165 -16.50 -33.59 -0.06
C ALA A 165 -14.98 -33.73 0.18
N ALA A 166 -14.19 -32.72 -0.21
CA ALA A 166 -12.74 -32.65 -0.01
C ALA A 166 -12.31 -31.64 1.07
N ALA A 167 -13.25 -31.10 1.86
CA ALA A 167 -12.95 -30.14 2.92
C ALA A 167 -12.71 -30.86 4.25
N GLU A 168 -11.52 -30.66 4.82
CA GLU A 168 -11.10 -31.20 6.12
C GLU A 168 -10.86 -30.03 7.10
N PRO A 169 -11.92 -29.36 7.62
CA PRO A 169 -11.77 -28.10 8.36
C PRO A 169 -10.99 -28.26 9.67
N GLU A 170 -11.14 -29.37 10.39
CA GLU A 170 -10.39 -29.66 11.62
C GLU A 170 -8.89 -29.80 11.33
N ARG A 171 -8.53 -30.38 10.16
CA ARG A 171 -7.15 -30.50 9.71
C ARG A 171 -6.58 -29.15 9.28
N ASP A 172 -7.36 -28.31 8.62
CA ASP A 172 -6.95 -26.94 8.28
C ASP A 172 -6.75 -26.08 9.54
N LEU A 173 -7.62 -26.22 10.54
CA LEU A 173 -7.47 -25.57 11.86
C LEU A 173 -6.23 -26.07 12.61
N ALA A 174 -5.96 -27.38 12.60
CA ALA A 174 -4.74 -27.94 13.18
C ALA A 174 -3.47 -27.48 12.43
N ALA A 175 -3.52 -27.41 11.10
CA ALA A 175 -2.40 -26.98 10.26
C ALA A 175 -2.03 -25.51 10.48
N VAL A 176 -3.03 -24.60 10.61
CA VAL A 176 -2.74 -23.19 10.92
C VAL A 176 -2.19 -23.03 12.34
N ALA A 177 -2.70 -23.80 13.31
CA ALA A 177 -2.19 -23.80 14.68
C ALA A 177 -0.73 -24.27 14.75
N ALA A 178 -0.37 -25.33 14.02
CA ALA A 178 0.98 -25.88 13.97
C ALA A 178 2.04 -24.89 13.44
N VAL A 179 1.67 -23.90 12.62
CA VAL A 179 2.57 -22.84 12.13
C VAL A 179 2.54 -21.56 12.97
N GLY A 180 1.93 -21.60 14.17
CA GLY A 180 1.80 -20.47 15.07
C GLY A 180 0.72 -19.46 14.65
N GLY A 181 -0.31 -19.94 13.94
CA GLY A 181 -1.45 -19.15 13.49
C GLY A 181 -2.78 -19.58 14.09
N ARG A 182 -3.86 -19.00 13.58
CA ARG A 182 -5.25 -19.19 14.01
C ARG A 182 -6.22 -18.84 12.88
N PHE A 183 -7.48 -19.20 13.04
CA PHE A 183 -8.57 -18.78 12.16
C PHE A 183 -9.47 -17.78 12.89
N VAL A 184 -9.63 -16.59 12.32
CA VAL A 184 -10.43 -15.48 12.85
C VAL A 184 -11.65 -15.27 11.96
N CYS A 185 -12.85 -15.20 12.54
CA CYS A 185 -14.10 -15.08 11.78
C CYS A 185 -15.03 -13.99 12.34
N PRO A 186 -16.03 -13.52 11.57
CA PRO A 186 -16.99 -12.51 12.03
C PRO A 186 -17.64 -12.89 13.36
N GLY A 187 -17.53 -12.00 14.35
CA GLY A 187 -17.97 -12.23 15.74
C GLY A 187 -16.85 -12.57 16.72
N ASP A 188 -15.65 -12.92 16.24
CA ASP A 188 -14.46 -12.97 17.08
C ASP A 188 -14.04 -11.56 17.52
N ARG A 189 -13.47 -11.44 18.74
CA ARG A 189 -12.92 -10.18 19.26
C ARG A 189 -11.92 -9.53 18.30
N GLU A 190 -11.11 -10.36 17.65
CA GLU A 190 -10.06 -9.99 16.72
C GLU A 190 -10.55 -9.71 15.29
N TRP A 191 -11.85 -9.89 14.99
CA TRP A 191 -12.38 -9.57 13.66
C TRP A 191 -12.28 -8.06 13.37
N PRO A 192 -11.60 -7.62 12.29
CA PRO A 192 -11.59 -6.22 11.88
C PRO A 192 -12.93 -5.86 11.23
N SER A 193 -13.73 -5.03 11.89
CA SER A 193 -15.05 -4.62 11.38
C SER A 193 -14.96 -3.80 10.09
N GLN A 194 -13.80 -3.24 9.74
CA GLN A 194 -13.55 -2.58 8.45
C GLN A 194 -13.71 -3.53 7.24
N LEU A 195 -13.69 -4.86 7.47
CA LEU A 195 -14.02 -5.88 6.47
C LEU A 195 -15.52 -6.00 6.20
N ASP A 196 -16.37 -5.49 7.10
CA ASP A 196 -17.82 -5.57 6.99
C ASP A 196 -18.35 -4.61 5.91
N ASP A 197 -17.60 -3.55 5.61
CA ASP A 197 -17.86 -2.60 4.51
C ASP A 197 -17.81 -3.28 3.12
N LEU A 198 -17.20 -4.47 3.00
CA LEU A 198 -17.26 -5.30 1.78
C LEU A 198 -18.64 -5.95 1.55
N GLY A 199 -19.55 -5.89 2.52
CA GLY A 199 -20.91 -6.41 2.42
C GLY A 199 -20.95 -7.91 2.07
N ASP A 200 -21.57 -8.24 0.93
CA ASP A 200 -21.64 -9.61 0.41
C ASP A 200 -20.26 -10.15 -0.04
N ALA A 201 -19.28 -9.31 -0.34
CA ALA A 201 -17.93 -9.73 -0.74
C ALA A 201 -16.96 -9.93 0.43
N ARG A 202 -17.43 -9.76 1.68
CA ARG A 202 -16.66 -9.96 2.92
C ARG A 202 -16.08 -11.39 3.02
N PRO A 203 -14.86 -11.59 3.55
CA PRO A 203 -14.32 -12.93 3.77
C PRO A 203 -15.20 -13.76 4.71
N VAL A 204 -15.33 -15.06 4.44
CA VAL A 204 -16.02 -16.03 5.30
C VAL A 204 -15.37 -16.11 6.69
N GLY A 205 -14.04 -16.00 6.69
CA GLY A 205 -13.13 -15.82 7.80
C GLY A 205 -11.71 -15.58 7.24
N LEU A 206 -10.74 -15.41 8.12
CA LEU A 206 -9.34 -15.16 7.79
C LEU A 206 -8.42 -16.13 8.54
N TRP A 207 -7.54 -16.76 7.79
CA TRP A 207 -6.40 -17.50 8.31
C TRP A 207 -5.30 -16.50 8.63
N VAL A 208 -4.80 -16.50 9.86
CA VAL A 208 -3.86 -15.49 10.39
C VAL A 208 -2.66 -16.20 11.01
N ARG A 209 -1.45 -15.75 10.68
CA ARG A 209 -0.18 -16.25 11.24
C ARG A 209 0.65 -15.08 11.76
N GLY A 210 1.24 -15.25 12.94
CA GLY A 210 1.88 -14.18 13.70
C GLY A 210 1.10 -13.83 14.97
N ARG A 211 1.78 -13.22 15.95
CA ARG A 211 1.24 -13.01 17.31
C ARG A 211 0.31 -11.77 17.50
N PRO A 212 0.49 -10.63 16.81
CA PRO A 212 -0.31 -9.43 17.07
C PRO A 212 -1.82 -9.61 16.84
N ASP A 213 -2.64 -8.78 17.48
CA ASP A 213 -4.10 -8.74 17.29
C ASP A 213 -4.44 -8.03 15.97
N LEU A 214 -5.01 -8.77 15.02
CA LEU A 214 -5.32 -8.29 13.67
C LEU A 214 -6.28 -7.10 13.67
N ARG A 215 -7.30 -7.07 14.56
CA ARG A 215 -8.23 -5.94 14.65
C ARG A 215 -7.50 -4.69 15.11
N LEU A 216 -6.73 -4.78 16.19
CA LEU A 216 -6.00 -3.61 16.72
C LEU A 216 -5.03 -3.06 15.67
N TRP A 217 -4.33 -3.95 14.96
CA TRP A 217 -3.42 -3.56 13.88
C TRP A 217 -4.14 -2.93 12.68
N SER A 218 -5.35 -3.39 12.35
CA SER A 218 -6.14 -2.82 11.24
C SER A 218 -6.60 -1.39 11.51
N LEU A 219 -6.86 -1.01 12.77
CA LEU A 219 -7.39 0.32 13.14
C LEU A 219 -6.47 1.49 12.74
N ARG A 220 -5.14 1.32 12.85
CA ARG A 220 -4.15 2.34 12.49
C ARG A 220 -3.23 1.80 11.38
N SER A 221 -3.81 1.55 10.21
CA SER A 221 -3.10 0.91 9.10
C SER A 221 -3.28 1.58 7.73
N VAL A 222 -2.24 1.50 6.91
CA VAL A 222 -2.18 2.04 5.53
C VAL A 222 -1.72 0.94 4.59
N ALA A 223 -2.38 0.81 3.44
CA ALA A 223 -1.92 -0.07 2.37
C ALA A 223 -0.85 0.64 1.53
N VAL A 224 0.31 0.01 1.33
CA VAL A 224 1.36 0.50 0.42
C VAL A 224 1.54 -0.53 -0.69
N VAL A 225 1.14 -0.19 -1.92
CA VAL A 225 1.04 -1.13 -3.06
C VAL A 225 1.61 -0.55 -4.34
N GLY A 226 2.02 -1.39 -5.28
CA GLY A 226 2.51 -0.87 -6.56
C GLY A 226 3.00 -1.92 -7.56
N ALA A 227 3.90 -1.47 -8.43
CA ALA A 227 4.47 -2.28 -9.50
C ALA A 227 5.32 -3.44 -8.95
N ARG A 228 5.16 -4.61 -9.58
CA ARG A 228 5.95 -5.82 -9.26
C ARG A 228 7.39 -5.77 -9.77
N ALA A 229 7.58 -5.07 -10.88
CA ALA A 229 8.87 -4.70 -11.45
C ALA A 229 9.00 -3.17 -11.33
N CYS A 230 9.12 -2.69 -10.09
CA CYS A 230 9.27 -1.26 -9.81
C CYS A 230 10.69 -0.77 -10.15
N THR A 231 10.83 0.53 -10.36
CA THR A 231 12.13 1.18 -10.51
C THR A 231 12.91 1.20 -9.18
N PRO A 232 14.22 1.52 -9.18
CA PRO A 232 14.95 1.84 -7.95
C PRO A 232 14.32 2.99 -7.16
N TYR A 233 13.73 3.98 -7.86
CA TYR A 233 12.96 5.05 -7.23
C TYR A 233 11.71 4.50 -6.52
N GLY A 234 10.88 3.71 -7.22
CA GLY A 234 9.69 3.08 -6.62
C GLY A 234 10.02 2.16 -5.44
N ALA A 235 11.14 1.43 -5.51
CA ALA A 235 11.63 0.61 -4.40
C ALA A 235 12.07 1.46 -3.19
N HIS A 236 12.80 2.56 -3.44
CA HIS A 236 13.21 3.50 -2.40
C HIS A 236 12.01 4.17 -1.75
N MET A 237 11.09 4.75 -2.54
CA MET A 237 9.87 5.40 -2.02
C MET A 237 9.02 4.43 -1.19
N ALA A 238 8.82 3.20 -1.66
CA ALA A 238 8.09 2.18 -0.91
C ALA A 238 8.75 1.83 0.42
N ALA A 239 10.08 1.69 0.46
CA ALA A 239 10.83 1.42 1.68
C ALA A 239 10.80 2.61 2.65
N SER A 240 10.98 3.84 2.16
CA SER A 240 10.94 5.08 2.95
C SER A 240 9.55 5.32 3.56
N LEU A 241 8.48 5.16 2.78
CA LEU A 241 7.10 5.17 3.27
C LEU A 241 6.88 4.06 4.31
N GLY A 242 7.40 2.86 4.06
CA GLY A 242 7.32 1.73 4.99
C GLY A 242 7.96 2.03 6.36
N SER A 243 9.17 2.62 6.35
CA SER A 243 9.89 3.04 7.56
C SER A 243 9.17 4.18 8.28
N GLY A 244 8.84 5.26 7.57
CA GLY A 244 8.24 6.46 8.16
C GLY A 244 6.86 6.21 8.76
N LEU A 245 6.04 5.36 8.12
CA LEU A 245 4.75 4.93 8.69
C LEU A 245 4.94 4.09 9.95
N ALA A 246 5.87 3.14 9.93
CA ALA A 246 6.20 2.30 11.08
C ALA A 246 6.69 3.12 12.28
N GLU A 247 7.58 4.10 12.06
CA GLU A 247 8.07 5.05 13.07
C GLU A 247 6.94 5.88 13.71
N ARG A 248 5.89 6.18 12.93
CA ARG A 248 4.68 6.92 13.37
C ARG A 248 3.59 6.01 13.95
N GLY A 249 3.92 4.74 14.23
CA GLY A 249 2.99 3.77 14.83
C GLY A 249 1.91 3.24 13.87
N TRP A 250 2.07 3.42 12.56
CA TRP A 250 1.15 2.91 11.54
C TRP A 250 1.55 1.53 11.03
N VAL A 251 0.57 0.64 10.95
CA VAL A 251 0.76 -0.71 10.40
C VAL A 251 0.79 -0.65 8.87
N VAL A 252 1.91 -1.03 8.28
CA VAL A 252 2.05 -1.10 6.82
C VAL A 252 1.43 -2.41 6.31
N VAL A 253 0.34 -2.30 5.55
CA VAL A 253 -0.34 -3.45 4.94
C VAL A 253 0.07 -3.56 3.48
N SER A 254 0.41 -4.76 3.01
CA SER A 254 0.65 -4.97 1.59
C SER A 254 0.43 -6.42 1.18
N GLY A 255 0.66 -6.72 -0.10
CA GLY A 255 0.36 -8.01 -0.71
C GLY A 255 1.52 -9.00 -0.77
N ALA A 256 2.67 -8.67 -0.17
CA ALA A 256 3.94 -9.40 -0.25
C ALA A 256 4.38 -9.83 -1.67
N ALA A 257 3.93 -9.13 -2.72
CA ALA A 257 4.45 -9.33 -4.05
C ALA A 257 5.91 -8.84 -4.19
N PHE A 258 6.55 -9.14 -5.32
CA PHE A 258 7.78 -8.48 -5.71
C PHE A 258 7.60 -6.96 -5.88
N GLY A 259 8.70 -6.22 -5.94
CA GLY A 259 8.69 -4.77 -6.15
C GLY A 259 8.22 -4.01 -4.92
N VAL A 260 7.25 -3.10 -5.12
CA VAL A 260 6.76 -2.15 -4.09
C VAL A 260 6.31 -2.86 -2.81
N ASP A 261 5.45 -3.89 -2.91
CA ASP A 261 4.93 -4.61 -1.74
C ASP A 261 6.07 -5.12 -0.83
N GLY A 262 7.04 -5.83 -1.42
CA GLY A 262 8.20 -6.35 -0.70
C GLY A 262 9.12 -5.26 -0.15
N ALA A 263 9.25 -4.12 -0.84
CA ALA A 263 10.04 -2.99 -0.37
C ALA A 263 9.40 -2.29 0.83
N ALA A 264 8.08 -2.07 0.81
CA ALA A 264 7.33 -1.50 1.93
C ALA A 264 7.40 -2.37 3.18
N HIS A 265 7.23 -3.69 3.06
CA HIS A 265 7.43 -4.62 4.17
C HIS A 265 8.87 -4.57 4.72
N ARG A 266 9.89 -4.48 3.87
CA ARG A 266 11.30 -4.37 4.32
C ARG A 266 11.56 -3.06 5.05
N GLY A 267 11.00 -1.94 4.60
CA GLY A 267 11.09 -0.64 5.29
C GLY A 267 10.49 -0.69 6.69
N ALA A 268 9.25 -1.16 6.81
CA ALA A 268 8.57 -1.28 8.11
C ALA A 268 9.32 -2.19 9.10
N LEU A 269 9.84 -3.34 8.62
CA LEU A 269 10.62 -4.26 9.44
C LEU A 269 12.04 -3.75 9.77
N ALA A 270 12.59 -2.81 8.99
CA ALA A 270 13.88 -2.17 9.27
C ALA A 270 13.76 -1.13 10.39
N ALA A 271 12.63 -0.40 10.42
CA ALA A 271 12.25 0.47 11.55
C ALA A 271 11.81 -0.30 12.81
N GLY A 272 11.73 -1.64 12.76
CA GLY A 272 11.22 -2.46 13.86
C GLY A 272 9.71 -2.34 14.11
N GLY A 273 8.96 -1.74 13.19
CA GLY A 273 7.53 -1.49 13.35
C GLY A 273 6.61 -2.55 12.75
N ALA A 274 5.31 -2.27 12.82
CA ALA A 274 4.24 -3.21 12.51
C ALA A 274 3.95 -3.31 11.01
N THR A 275 3.77 -4.53 10.50
CA THR A 275 3.38 -4.74 9.10
C THR A 275 2.61 -6.06 8.89
N THR A 276 1.61 -6.02 7.99
CA THR A 276 0.71 -7.14 7.67
C THR A 276 0.76 -7.48 6.19
N ALA A 277 1.14 -8.71 5.86
CA ALA A 277 1.05 -9.25 4.51
C ALA A 277 -0.27 -9.98 4.29
N VAL A 278 -1.09 -9.55 3.33
CA VAL A 278 -2.29 -10.26 2.91
C VAL A 278 -1.95 -11.12 1.69
N LEU A 279 -2.11 -12.45 1.75
CA LEU A 279 -1.70 -13.38 0.70
C LEU A 279 -2.87 -13.84 -0.18
N ALA A 280 -2.55 -14.24 -1.42
CA ALA A 280 -3.47 -14.87 -2.37
C ALA A 280 -3.31 -16.42 -2.41
N CYS A 281 -2.73 -16.98 -1.35
CA CYS A 281 -2.44 -18.39 -1.08
C CYS A 281 -2.61 -18.63 0.44
N GLY A 282 -2.43 -19.87 0.92
CA GLY A 282 -2.41 -20.15 2.36
C GLY A 282 -1.28 -19.42 3.09
N VAL A 283 -1.46 -19.12 4.39
CA VAL A 283 -0.49 -18.38 5.25
C VAL A 283 0.81 -19.14 5.53
N ASP A 284 0.84 -20.42 5.20
CA ASP A 284 1.95 -21.35 5.25
C ASP A 284 2.72 -21.46 3.91
N VAL A 285 2.17 -20.94 2.81
CA VAL A 285 2.76 -21.02 1.47
C VAL A 285 3.65 -19.80 1.20
N PRO A 286 5.00 -19.96 1.08
CA PRO A 286 5.90 -18.84 0.80
C PRO A 286 5.82 -18.44 -0.68
N TYR A 287 4.85 -17.61 -1.04
CA TYR A 287 4.70 -17.04 -2.37
C TYR A 287 4.83 -15.51 -2.38
N PRO A 288 5.68 -14.92 -3.25
CA PRO A 288 6.58 -15.61 -4.17
C PRO A 288 7.76 -16.27 -3.42
N ARG A 289 8.33 -17.36 -3.97
CA ARG A 289 9.42 -18.11 -3.30
C ARG A 289 10.64 -17.23 -2.97
N GLY A 290 10.94 -16.23 -3.81
CA GLY A 290 12.00 -15.25 -3.57
C GLY A 290 11.75 -14.30 -2.39
N HIS A 291 10.61 -14.40 -1.71
CA HIS A 291 10.29 -13.68 -0.48
C HIS A 291 10.05 -14.62 0.71
N ALA A 292 10.52 -15.88 0.65
CA ALA A 292 10.41 -16.84 1.74
C ALA A 292 11.04 -16.33 3.06
N GLU A 293 12.21 -15.69 3.02
CA GLU A 293 12.85 -15.10 4.20
C GLU A 293 12.05 -13.90 4.74
N LEU A 294 11.58 -13.00 3.86
CA LEU A 294 10.75 -11.86 4.22
C LEU A 294 9.44 -12.31 4.89
N LEU A 295 8.79 -13.33 4.34
CA LEU A 295 7.60 -13.97 4.92
C LEU A 295 7.94 -14.67 6.25
N GLY A 296 9.14 -15.25 6.39
CA GLY A 296 9.64 -15.77 7.66
C GLY A 296 9.71 -14.68 8.74
N ARG A 297 10.29 -13.51 8.42
CA ARG A 297 10.33 -12.35 9.33
C ARG A 297 8.95 -11.79 9.64
N LEU A 298 8.08 -11.66 8.63
CA LEU A 298 6.68 -11.25 8.79
C LEU A 298 5.91 -12.18 9.73
N ALA A 299 6.11 -13.50 9.66
CA ALA A 299 5.45 -14.45 10.56
C ALA A 299 5.96 -14.37 12.02
N GLN A 300 7.16 -13.82 12.25
CA GLN A 300 7.76 -13.67 13.58
C GLN A 300 7.41 -12.33 14.24
N GLN A 301 7.47 -11.24 13.47
CA GLN A 301 7.40 -9.86 13.95
C GLN A 301 6.12 -9.13 13.54
N GLY A 302 5.44 -9.61 12.49
CA GLY A 302 4.25 -9.00 11.89
C GLY A 302 3.06 -9.95 11.85
N LEU A 303 2.23 -9.77 10.82
CA LEU A 303 1.11 -10.65 10.50
C LEU A 303 1.15 -11.11 9.05
N ILE A 304 0.73 -12.36 8.82
CA ILE A 304 0.39 -12.91 7.52
C ILE A 304 -1.07 -13.34 7.56
N VAL A 305 -1.86 -12.87 6.59
CA VAL A 305 -3.33 -13.02 6.56
C VAL A 305 -3.73 -13.60 5.20
N ALA A 306 -4.66 -14.57 5.17
CA ALA A 306 -5.23 -15.08 3.93
C ALA A 306 -6.71 -15.44 4.10
N GLU A 307 -7.49 -15.32 3.03
CA GLU A 307 -8.84 -15.88 2.97
C GLU A 307 -8.85 -17.38 2.66
N LEU A 308 -7.75 -17.86 2.06
CA LEU A 308 -7.61 -19.25 1.61
C LEU A 308 -7.00 -20.11 2.73
N PRO A 309 -7.48 -21.35 2.91
CA PRO A 309 -6.99 -22.26 3.93
C PRO A 309 -5.54 -22.68 3.70
N PRO A 310 -4.85 -23.22 4.72
CA PRO A 310 -3.47 -23.69 4.61
C PRO A 310 -3.23 -24.61 3.41
N SER A 311 -2.00 -24.61 2.90
CA SER A 311 -1.54 -25.24 1.65
C SER A 311 -2.20 -24.75 0.34
N SER A 312 -3.16 -23.82 0.39
CA SER A 312 -3.84 -23.33 -0.82
C SER A 312 -2.89 -22.61 -1.77
N HIS A 313 -2.86 -23.07 -3.02
CA HIS A 313 -1.97 -22.53 -4.05
C HIS A 313 -2.51 -21.22 -4.67
N PRO A 314 -1.62 -20.27 -5.06
CA PRO A 314 -2.01 -19.01 -5.66
C PRO A 314 -2.48 -19.15 -7.11
N THR A 315 -3.49 -18.36 -7.51
CA THR A 315 -3.96 -18.25 -8.89
C THR A 315 -4.07 -16.79 -9.33
N ARG A 316 -4.00 -16.51 -10.64
CA ARG A 316 -4.01 -15.12 -11.17
C ARG A 316 -5.24 -14.32 -10.74
N SER A 317 -6.43 -14.93 -10.75
CA SER A 317 -7.68 -14.30 -10.31
C SER A 317 -7.68 -13.96 -8.82
N ARG A 318 -7.16 -14.86 -7.97
CA ARG A 318 -7.13 -14.68 -6.52
C ARG A 318 -6.23 -13.52 -6.07
N PHE A 319 -5.20 -13.13 -6.84
CA PHE A 319 -4.47 -11.88 -6.57
C PHE A 319 -5.34 -10.62 -6.69
N VAL A 320 -6.24 -10.57 -7.68
CA VAL A 320 -7.13 -9.43 -7.89
C VAL A 320 -8.21 -9.40 -6.79
N LEU A 321 -8.77 -10.57 -6.45
CA LEU A 321 -9.76 -10.70 -5.37
C LEU A 321 -9.18 -10.30 -4.01
N ARG A 322 -7.98 -10.77 -3.69
CA ARG A 322 -7.24 -10.46 -2.44
C ARG A 322 -7.08 -8.96 -2.22
N ASN A 323 -6.84 -8.18 -3.28
CA ASN A 323 -6.62 -6.74 -3.15
C ASN A 323 -7.81 -6.01 -2.50
N ARG A 324 -9.03 -6.54 -2.57
CA ARG A 324 -10.17 -5.94 -1.86
C ARG A 324 -10.03 -6.02 -0.33
N VAL A 325 -9.36 -7.05 0.19
CA VAL A 325 -9.09 -7.21 1.63
C VAL A 325 -7.98 -6.25 2.08
N ILE A 326 -6.94 -6.01 1.26
CA ILE A 326 -5.92 -4.99 1.55
C ILE A 326 -6.55 -3.60 1.70
N ALA A 327 -7.40 -3.22 0.73
CA ALA A 327 -8.16 -1.98 0.81
C ALA A 327 -9.11 -1.98 2.03
N ALA A 328 -9.81 -3.08 2.27
CA ALA A 328 -10.78 -3.21 3.37
C ALA A 328 -10.17 -3.19 4.77
N LEU A 329 -8.92 -3.60 4.97
CA LEU A 329 -8.27 -3.56 6.29
C LEU A 329 -7.77 -2.16 6.69
N THR A 330 -7.60 -1.24 5.73
CA THR A 330 -6.78 -0.03 5.91
C THR A 330 -7.59 1.27 5.87
N ARG A 331 -7.09 2.33 6.54
CA ARG A 331 -7.67 3.69 6.51
C ARG A 331 -7.38 4.44 5.20
N GLY A 332 -6.36 4.01 4.45
CA GLY A 332 -6.05 4.52 3.11
C GLY A 332 -5.06 3.63 2.34
N THR A 333 -4.94 3.86 1.04
CA THR A 333 -4.06 3.11 0.12
C THR A 333 -3.15 4.05 -0.67
N VAL A 334 -1.84 3.91 -0.50
CA VAL A 334 -0.80 4.59 -1.29
C VAL A 334 -0.36 3.70 -2.47
N VAL A 335 -0.43 4.24 -3.67
CA VAL A 335 0.12 3.62 -4.89
C VAL A 335 1.45 4.27 -5.24
N VAL A 336 2.54 3.51 -5.14
CA VAL A 336 3.90 4.05 -5.35
C VAL A 336 4.28 4.10 -6.83
N GLU A 337 4.05 3.00 -7.55
CA GLU A 337 4.20 2.91 -9.01
C GLU A 337 3.07 2.03 -9.58
N ALA A 338 2.57 2.39 -10.75
CA ALA A 338 1.54 1.68 -11.49
C ALA A 338 1.53 2.08 -12.97
N GLU A 339 1.59 1.09 -13.85
CA GLU A 339 1.16 1.26 -15.25
C GLU A 339 -0.37 1.33 -15.33
N TYR A 340 -0.89 1.74 -16.50
CA TYR A 340 -2.29 1.58 -16.83
C TYR A 340 -2.77 0.14 -16.58
N ARG A 341 -3.97 -0.01 -16.01
CA ARG A 341 -4.59 -1.30 -15.68
C ARG A 341 -3.83 -2.15 -14.65
N SER A 342 -2.81 -1.61 -13.97
CA SER A 342 -2.13 -2.29 -12.85
C SER A 342 -3.10 -2.75 -11.75
N GLY A 343 -2.79 -3.90 -11.14
CA GLY A 343 -3.53 -4.44 -10.00
C GLY A 343 -3.49 -3.54 -8.75
N SER A 344 -2.46 -2.71 -8.59
CA SER A 344 -2.38 -1.72 -7.49
C SER A 344 -3.48 -0.64 -7.60
N LEU A 345 -3.84 -0.24 -8.83
CA LEU A 345 -4.95 0.68 -9.08
C LEU A 345 -6.32 0.05 -8.79
N VAL A 346 -6.44 -1.28 -8.83
CA VAL A 346 -7.65 -1.98 -8.37
C VAL A 346 -7.80 -1.85 -6.85
N THR A 347 -6.70 -1.92 -6.09
CA THR A 347 -6.69 -1.65 -4.64
C THR A 347 -7.13 -0.22 -4.34
N ALA A 348 -6.54 0.78 -5.01
CA ALA A 348 -6.89 2.19 -4.82
C ALA A 348 -8.37 2.49 -5.13
N ARG A 349 -8.89 1.98 -6.26
CA ARG A 349 -10.33 2.09 -6.57
C ARG A 349 -11.22 1.35 -5.57
N GLN A 350 -10.75 0.27 -4.95
CA GLN A 350 -11.51 -0.35 -3.86
C GLN A 350 -11.51 0.53 -2.60
N ALA A 351 -10.40 1.17 -2.25
CA ALA A 351 -10.34 2.11 -1.12
C ALA A 351 -11.34 3.26 -1.32
N GLN A 352 -11.34 3.90 -2.50
CA GLN A 352 -12.32 4.94 -2.86
C GLN A 352 -13.77 4.45 -2.73
N ARG A 353 -14.09 3.26 -3.27
CA ARG A 353 -15.45 2.66 -3.14
C ARG A 353 -15.86 2.33 -1.70
N LEU A 354 -14.91 2.24 -0.77
CA LEU A 354 -15.14 2.03 0.67
C LEU A 354 -15.08 3.35 1.46
N GLY A 355 -15.06 4.51 0.79
CA GLY A 355 -15.00 5.83 1.43
C GLY A 355 -13.64 6.15 2.05
N ARG A 356 -12.54 5.61 1.50
CA ARG A 356 -11.18 5.69 2.09
C ARG A 356 -10.20 6.32 1.13
N PHE A 357 -9.19 6.98 1.70
CA PHE A 357 -8.20 7.72 0.92
C PHE A 357 -7.45 6.81 -0.06
N ALA A 358 -7.45 7.21 -1.33
CA ALA A 358 -6.48 6.73 -2.29
C ALA A 358 -5.42 7.82 -2.50
N MET A 359 -4.16 7.42 -2.44
CA MET A 359 -3.00 8.29 -2.50
C MET A 359 -2.04 7.80 -3.58
N GLY A 360 -1.29 8.70 -4.19
CA GLY A 360 -0.32 8.39 -5.24
C GLY A 360 1.02 9.09 -5.02
N VAL A 361 2.11 8.34 -5.19
CA VAL A 361 3.46 8.92 -5.19
C VAL A 361 3.74 9.53 -6.57
N PRO A 362 4.16 10.79 -6.68
CA PRO A 362 4.48 11.39 -7.97
C PRO A 362 5.70 10.71 -8.59
N GLY A 363 5.75 10.67 -9.92
CA GLY A 363 6.91 10.15 -10.65
C GLY A 363 7.03 10.80 -12.03
N PRO A 364 8.14 10.56 -12.75
CA PRO A 364 8.42 11.24 -14.02
C PRO A 364 7.30 11.06 -15.05
N ALA A 365 6.88 12.13 -15.71
CA ALA A 365 5.87 12.09 -16.78
C ALA A 365 6.28 11.19 -17.97
N THR A 366 7.58 10.92 -18.13
CA THR A 366 8.16 10.01 -19.12
C THR A 366 8.16 8.53 -18.70
N SER A 367 7.77 8.21 -17.46
CA SER A 367 7.76 6.84 -16.93
C SER A 367 6.40 6.17 -17.12
N GLY A 368 6.37 5.07 -17.88
CA GLY A 368 5.16 4.24 -18.00
C GLY A 368 4.69 3.67 -16.65
N LEU A 369 5.63 3.42 -15.73
CA LEU A 369 5.36 3.00 -14.35
C LEU A 369 4.75 4.10 -13.46
N SER A 370 4.73 5.36 -13.91
CA SER A 370 4.07 6.47 -13.20
C SER A 370 2.71 6.83 -13.81
N ALA A 371 2.46 6.48 -15.07
CA ALA A 371 1.28 6.91 -15.83
C ALA A 371 -0.06 6.52 -15.17
N GLY A 372 -0.16 5.32 -14.59
CA GLY A 372 -1.34 4.88 -13.86
C GLY A 372 -1.54 5.60 -12.52
N VAL A 373 -0.45 6.07 -11.89
CA VAL A 373 -0.53 6.92 -10.70
C VAL A 373 -0.93 8.34 -11.07
N HIS A 374 -0.46 8.88 -12.20
CA HIS A 374 -0.92 10.19 -12.69
C HIS A 374 -2.43 10.20 -12.97
N GLU A 375 -3.01 9.13 -13.52
CA GLU A 375 -4.47 9.02 -13.68
C GLU A 375 -5.21 8.98 -12.34
N LEU A 376 -4.66 8.30 -11.33
CA LEU A 376 -5.22 8.31 -9.98
C LEU A 376 -5.23 9.75 -9.41
N LEU A 377 -4.12 10.48 -9.57
CA LEU A 377 -3.94 11.85 -9.08
C LEU A 377 -4.72 12.92 -9.87
N ARG A 378 -5.12 12.64 -11.12
CA ARG A 378 -6.04 13.49 -11.89
C ARG A 378 -7.50 13.31 -11.48
N GLY A 379 -7.83 12.17 -10.88
CA GLY A 379 -9.13 11.92 -10.26
C GLY A 379 -9.13 12.29 -8.77
N GLU A 380 -9.74 11.45 -7.95
CA GLU A 380 -9.89 11.65 -6.50
C GLU A 380 -8.67 11.13 -5.69
N GLY A 381 -7.49 11.05 -6.30
CA GLY A 381 -6.26 10.59 -5.65
C GLY A 381 -5.46 11.73 -5.05
N ALA A 382 -5.12 11.66 -3.76
CA ALA A 382 -4.25 12.64 -3.13
C ALA A 382 -2.77 12.39 -3.45
N LEU A 383 -2.02 13.45 -3.77
CA LEU A 383 -0.57 13.35 -3.97
C LEU A 383 0.13 13.26 -2.61
N VAL A 384 1.02 12.28 -2.45
CA VAL A 384 1.86 12.12 -1.25
C VAL A 384 3.30 11.84 -1.62
N THR A 385 4.24 12.34 -0.82
CA THR A 385 5.69 12.27 -1.04
C THR A 385 6.44 11.66 0.13
N ASP A 386 5.87 11.66 1.35
CA ASP A 386 6.42 10.97 2.52
C ASP A 386 5.32 10.38 3.42
N ALA A 387 5.72 9.89 4.59
CA ALA A 387 4.80 9.32 5.57
C ALA A 387 4.02 10.39 6.36
N ASP A 388 4.50 11.63 6.49
CA ASP A 388 3.78 12.69 7.20
C ASP A 388 2.53 13.12 6.43
N GLU A 389 2.65 13.33 5.11
CA GLU A 389 1.52 13.67 4.23
C GLU A 389 0.50 12.52 4.15
N VAL A 390 0.93 11.27 4.26
CA VAL A 390 0.01 10.13 4.36
C VAL A 390 -0.75 10.15 5.69
N VAL A 391 -0.03 10.38 6.80
CA VAL A 391 -0.62 10.39 8.15
C VAL A 391 -1.55 11.57 8.35
N GLU A 392 -1.28 12.73 7.75
CA GLU A 392 -2.19 13.89 7.73
C GLU A 392 -3.56 13.56 7.12
N LEU A 393 -3.58 12.76 6.05
CA LEU A 393 -4.81 12.34 5.39
C LEU A 393 -5.55 11.26 6.17
N VAL A 394 -4.84 10.21 6.62
CA VAL A 394 -5.48 9.03 7.22
C VAL A 394 -5.62 9.09 8.74
N GLY A 395 -4.99 10.04 9.42
CA GLY A 395 -4.83 10.06 10.88
C GLY A 395 -5.98 10.68 11.66
N ASP A 396 -5.69 11.04 12.90
CA ASP A 396 -6.67 11.66 13.79
C ASP A 396 -6.52 13.20 13.75
N ILE A 397 -7.53 13.95 14.20
CA ILE A 397 -7.50 15.42 14.12
C ILE A 397 -6.31 15.96 14.93
N GLY A 398 -5.34 16.56 14.24
CA GLY A 398 -4.10 17.08 14.82
C GLY A 398 -2.83 16.34 14.38
N ASP A 399 -2.94 15.18 13.72
CA ASP A 399 -1.83 14.43 13.10
C ASP A 399 -1.32 15.13 11.80
N LEU A 400 -1.10 16.45 11.84
CA LEU A 400 -0.76 17.27 10.65
C LEU A 400 0.68 17.07 10.18
N ALA A 401 0.90 17.17 8.87
CA ALA A 401 2.24 17.16 8.31
C ALA A 401 3.00 18.45 8.70
N PRO A 402 4.32 18.41 8.95
CA PRO A 402 5.07 19.59 9.32
C PRO A 402 5.09 20.58 8.14
N VAL A 403 4.81 21.86 8.42
CA VAL A 403 4.81 22.92 7.39
C VAL A 403 6.20 23.04 6.76
N ARG A 404 6.34 22.47 5.56
CA ARG A 404 7.59 22.46 4.82
C ARG A 404 7.96 23.88 4.39
N ARG A 405 9.13 24.33 4.82
CA ARG A 405 9.74 25.60 4.40
C ARG A 405 11.11 25.29 3.79
N GLY A 406 11.47 26.01 2.73
CA GLY A 406 12.82 25.96 2.19
C GLY A 406 13.84 26.46 3.22
N PRO A 407 15.15 26.19 3.02
CA PRO A 407 16.18 26.82 3.82
C PRO A 407 16.05 28.33 3.67
N VAL A 408 15.88 29.05 4.78
CA VAL A 408 15.87 30.52 4.75
C VAL A 408 17.28 30.96 4.42
N LEU A 409 17.46 31.54 3.23
CA LEU A 409 18.75 32.07 2.82
C LEU A 409 18.97 33.41 3.54
N PRO A 410 20.21 33.78 3.90
CA PRO A 410 20.48 35.08 4.48
C PRO A 410 19.97 36.27 3.63
N ARG A 411 19.79 36.06 2.30
CA ARG A 411 19.21 37.07 1.38
C ARG A 411 17.72 37.30 1.59
N ASP A 412 16.98 36.30 2.09
CA ASP A 412 15.53 36.35 2.29
C ASP A 412 15.14 37.26 3.48
N HIS A 413 16.12 37.69 4.27
CA HIS A 413 15.97 38.65 5.37
C HIS A 413 16.22 40.11 4.96
N LEU A 414 16.67 40.37 3.72
CA LEU A 414 16.95 41.72 3.24
C LEU A 414 15.64 42.45 2.88
N ASP A 415 15.53 43.73 3.23
CA ASP A 415 14.42 44.55 2.74
C ASP A 415 14.54 44.84 1.22
N ALA A 416 13.45 45.27 0.61
CA ALA A 416 13.34 45.47 -0.83
C ALA A 416 14.26 46.56 -1.44
N VAL A 417 14.87 47.43 -0.63
CA VAL A 417 15.93 48.34 -1.10
C VAL A 417 17.28 47.64 -1.01
N THR A 418 17.57 47.01 0.12
CA THR A 418 18.84 46.30 0.37
C THR A 418 19.05 45.12 -0.59
N ALA A 419 17.98 44.39 -0.93
CA ALA A 419 18.00 43.35 -1.96
C ALA A 419 18.33 43.92 -3.36
N ARG A 420 17.68 45.02 -3.78
CA ARG A 420 17.99 45.69 -5.07
C ARG A 420 19.42 46.22 -5.13
N VAL A 421 19.95 46.73 -4.03
CA VAL A 421 21.35 47.17 -3.94
C VAL A 421 22.29 45.97 -4.09
N LEU A 422 21.98 44.82 -3.48
CA LEU A 422 22.76 43.58 -3.64
C LEU A 422 22.71 43.03 -5.08
N GLU A 423 21.55 43.09 -5.73
CA GLU A 423 21.35 42.65 -7.12
C GLU A 423 22.04 43.57 -8.14
N ALA A 424 22.25 44.85 -7.79
CA ALA A 424 22.97 45.80 -8.63
C ALA A 424 24.49 45.57 -8.69
N LEU A 425 25.07 44.78 -7.77
CA LEU A 425 26.50 44.44 -7.85
C LEU A 425 26.76 43.42 -8.97
N PRO A 426 27.74 43.67 -9.86
CA PRO A 426 28.14 42.69 -10.85
C PRO A 426 28.78 41.47 -10.17
N TYR A 427 28.65 40.31 -10.81
CA TYR A 427 29.24 39.06 -10.32
C TYR A 427 30.78 39.10 -10.23
N HIS A 428 31.42 39.99 -11.01
CA HIS A 428 32.86 40.20 -11.05
C HIS A 428 33.19 41.70 -11.08
N GLY A 429 34.33 42.05 -10.48
CA GLY A 429 34.84 43.43 -10.46
C GLY A 429 34.30 44.27 -9.29
N VAL A 430 34.76 45.52 -9.25
CA VAL A 430 34.44 46.52 -8.23
C VAL A 430 33.45 47.54 -8.83
N SER A 431 32.49 48.00 -8.04
CA SER A 431 31.49 48.99 -8.44
C SER A 431 31.37 50.12 -7.40
N HIS A 432 31.22 51.35 -7.87
CA HIS A 432 31.12 52.51 -6.99
C HIS A 432 29.66 52.78 -6.56
N PRO A 433 29.42 53.33 -5.35
CA PRO A 433 28.07 53.52 -4.82
C PRO A 433 27.10 54.30 -5.73
N ARG A 434 27.59 55.28 -6.51
CA ARG A 434 26.75 56.06 -7.43
C ARG A 434 26.24 55.26 -8.64
N ASP A 435 27.01 54.29 -9.10
CA ASP A 435 26.61 53.45 -10.24
C ASP A 435 25.66 52.35 -9.77
N LEU A 436 25.94 51.77 -8.58
CA LEU A 436 25.03 50.85 -7.90
C LEU A 436 23.67 51.53 -7.58
N ALA A 437 23.67 52.78 -7.12
CA ALA A 437 22.46 53.55 -6.86
C ALA A 437 21.60 53.75 -8.12
N ARG A 438 22.26 54.04 -9.25
CA ARG A 438 21.60 54.20 -10.56
C ARG A 438 20.95 52.90 -11.04
N THR A 439 21.63 51.77 -10.87
CA THR A 439 21.12 50.44 -11.26
C THR A 439 20.03 49.94 -10.31
N ALA A 440 20.19 50.13 -8.99
CA ALA A 440 19.23 49.71 -7.98
C ALA A 440 17.97 50.60 -7.91
N GLY A 441 18.01 51.81 -8.49
CA GLY A 441 16.88 52.75 -8.48
C GLY A 441 16.64 53.36 -7.10
N THR A 442 17.70 53.89 -6.49
CA THR A 442 17.73 54.51 -5.14
C THR A 442 18.77 55.66 -5.12
N SER A 443 18.85 56.40 -4.01
CA SER A 443 19.86 57.46 -3.82
C SER A 443 21.25 56.89 -3.49
N ALA A 444 22.29 57.69 -3.72
CA ALA A 444 23.67 57.31 -3.40
C ALA A 444 23.89 57.12 -1.89
N ASP A 445 23.25 57.92 -1.05
CA ASP A 445 23.38 57.84 0.42
C ASP A 445 22.67 56.60 0.98
N GLU A 446 21.45 56.31 0.50
CA GLU A 446 20.71 55.09 0.86
C GLU A 446 21.47 53.84 0.37
N THR A 447 21.99 53.86 -0.86
CA THR A 447 22.81 52.77 -1.42
C THR A 447 24.06 52.54 -0.58
N LEU A 448 24.76 53.61 -0.18
CA LEU A 448 25.94 53.49 0.68
C LEU A 448 25.59 52.91 2.05
N GLY A 449 24.46 53.32 2.64
CA GLY A 449 23.94 52.73 3.88
C GLY A 449 23.67 51.23 3.73
N ARG A 450 23.00 50.82 2.65
CA ARG A 450 22.70 49.40 2.38
C ARG A 450 23.95 48.59 2.04
N LEU A 451 24.98 49.20 1.44
CA LEU A 451 26.26 48.52 1.22
C LEU A 451 27.00 48.23 2.54
N TYR A 452 26.95 49.13 3.53
CA TYR A 452 27.48 48.83 4.87
C TYR A 452 26.67 47.76 5.61
N GLU A 453 25.35 47.74 5.46
CA GLU A 453 24.49 46.67 5.98
C GLU A 453 24.86 45.31 5.34
N LEU A 454 24.88 45.24 4.01
CA LEU A 454 25.31 44.06 3.25
C LEU A 454 26.74 43.61 3.59
N HIS A 455 27.64 44.54 3.91
CA HIS A 455 28.99 44.23 4.36
C HIS A 455 29.01 43.55 5.73
N SER A 456 28.23 44.07 6.69
CA SER A 456 28.09 43.46 8.01
C SER A 456 27.47 42.05 7.96
N LEU A 457 26.62 41.81 6.95
CA LEU A 457 26.01 40.51 6.65
C LEU A 457 26.92 39.60 5.79
N GLY A 458 28.11 40.05 5.40
CA GLY A 458 29.09 39.27 4.64
C GLY A 458 28.77 39.09 3.15
N PHE A 459 27.82 39.84 2.57
CA PHE A 459 27.48 39.74 1.14
C PHE A 459 28.42 40.51 0.22
N VAL A 460 28.99 41.60 0.70
CA VAL A 460 29.89 42.46 -0.07
C VAL A 460 31.17 42.75 0.71
N GLU A 461 32.26 42.92 -0.02
CA GLU A 461 33.53 43.43 0.49
C GLU A 461 33.78 44.83 -0.09
N ARG A 462 34.41 45.69 0.70
CA ARG A 462 34.86 47.01 0.27
C ARG A 462 36.28 46.90 -0.28
N GLU A 463 36.48 47.41 -1.49
CA GLU A 463 37.80 47.47 -2.15
C GLU A 463 38.08 48.93 -2.52
N GLY A 464 38.88 49.61 -1.70
CA GLY A 464 39.15 51.05 -1.82
C GLY A 464 37.90 51.91 -1.57
N ASP A 465 37.46 52.62 -2.62
CA ASP A 465 36.26 53.45 -2.67
C ASP A 465 35.08 52.76 -3.40
N GLY A 466 35.25 51.50 -3.81
CA GLY A 466 34.22 50.68 -4.41
C GLY A 466 33.89 49.43 -3.61
N TRP A 467 32.93 48.66 -4.14
CA TRP A 467 32.34 47.48 -3.51
C TRP A 467 32.26 46.32 -4.50
N ARG A 468 32.45 45.10 -4.02
CA ARG A 468 32.28 43.87 -4.79
C ARG A 468 31.54 42.81 -3.99
N LEU A 469 30.95 41.83 -4.65
CA LEU A 469 30.41 40.66 -3.94
C LEU A 469 31.53 39.91 -3.20
N THR A 470 31.21 39.45 -1.98
CA THR A 470 32.01 38.45 -1.28
C THR A 470 31.91 37.15 -2.07
N LEU A 471 33.00 36.73 -2.71
CA LEU A 471 33.03 35.43 -3.38
C LEU A 471 32.96 34.32 -2.31
N PRO A 472 32.11 33.29 -2.47
CA PRO A 472 32.14 32.13 -1.59
C PRO A 472 33.54 31.54 -1.60
N SER A 473 34.18 31.42 -0.44
CA SER A 473 35.51 30.85 -0.34
C SER A 473 35.51 29.43 -0.91
N VAL A 474 36.38 29.17 -1.90
CA VAL A 474 36.58 27.81 -2.44
C VAL A 474 37.33 26.97 -1.41
N ARG A 475 36.58 26.49 -0.41
CA ARG A 475 37.01 25.52 0.61
C ARG A 475 35.85 24.61 1.00
N ASN A 476 35.53 23.66 0.12
CA ASN A 476 35.02 22.35 0.56
C ASN A 476 35.20 21.30 -0.55
N ASP A 477 36.46 20.89 -0.81
CA ASP A 477 36.78 19.83 -1.78
C ASP A 477 36.61 18.41 -1.19
N ASP A 478 36.33 18.31 0.12
CA ASP A 478 36.14 17.03 0.84
C ASP A 478 34.65 16.62 1.02
N ALA A 479 33.69 17.41 0.50
CA ALA A 479 32.25 17.12 0.63
C ALA A 479 31.61 16.40 -0.57
N ARG A 480 32.41 15.99 -1.58
CA ARG A 480 31.94 15.23 -2.77
C ARG A 480 32.83 14.05 -3.17
N ARG A 481 33.42 13.34 -2.20
CA ARG A 481 33.93 11.97 -2.42
C ARG A 481 33.52 11.02 -1.30
N GLY A 482 32.48 10.24 -1.58
CA GLY A 482 31.97 9.15 -0.76
C GLY A 482 30.50 8.89 -1.11
N GLY A 483 30.11 7.73 -1.64
CA GLY A 483 30.92 6.59 -2.09
C GLY A 483 30.04 5.35 -2.24
N SER A 484 30.19 4.64 -3.36
CA SER A 484 29.76 3.25 -3.66
C SER A 484 28.36 2.82 -3.20
#